data_AF-A0A9Q4TAL3-F1
#
_entry.id   AF-A0A9Q4TAL3-F1
#
_cell.length_a   1.000
_cell.length_b   1.000
_cell.length_c   1.000
_cell.angle_alpha   90.00
_cell.angle_beta   90.00
_cell.angle_gamma   90.00
#
_symmetry.space_group_name_H-M   'P 1'
#
loop_
_entity.id
_entity.type
_entity.pdbx_description
1 polymer ?
#
loop_
_entity_poly.entity_id
_entity_poly.type
_entity_poly.pdbx_seq_one_letter_code
_entity_poly.pdbx_strand_id
1 'polypeptide(L)'
;MNKRYVPLIVFLPSAIYCIFYAILNISGGNGLFLKSMLASLFAVALYAAKFFEIKKAIRDNSSFSLKRNCLVFSLAALLLLVLLVGTYLLSPNDNEFLLVFGAVVHSALAFMAAAFTSKQRKAPDVFRDSATGQYYRYEKEGLTVLTEIEANSIAVSRNISSIPSFSLENTNLISNSYGVGGENISINPSSGLPMNGGISGLDVNGNSWGTNFNDPSSNNPYDPNRGY
;
A
#
# COMPACT_ATOMS: atom_id res chain seq x y z
N MET A 1 -16.41 -13.87 6.92
CA MET A 1 -17.05 -14.07 5.60
C MET A 1 -16.66 -15.42 5.03
N ASN A 2 -17.64 -16.22 4.62
CA ASN A 2 -17.39 -17.47 3.91
C ASN A 2 -16.77 -17.17 2.53
N LYS A 3 -15.60 -17.73 2.22
CA LYS A 3 -14.83 -17.44 0.97
C LYS A 3 -15.63 -17.71 -0.31
N ARG A 4 -16.67 -18.55 -0.24
CA ARG A 4 -17.56 -18.87 -1.38
C ARG A 4 -18.34 -17.68 -1.94
N TYR A 5 -18.81 -16.77 -1.09
CA TYR A 5 -19.73 -15.69 -1.51
C TYR A 5 -19.02 -14.38 -1.82
N VAL A 6 -17.75 -14.26 -1.46
CA VAL A 6 -16.97 -13.03 -1.65
C VAL A 6 -17.00 -12.55 -3.11
N PRO A 7 -16.81 -13.41 -4.13
CA PRO A 7 -16.78 -12.93 -5.50
C PRO A 7 -18.08 -12.28 -5.94
N LEU A 8 -19.23 -12.64 -5.33
CA LEU A 8 -20.54 -12.11 -5.71
C LEU A 8 -20.71 -10.63 -5.40
N ILE A 9 -19.88 -10.06 -4.51
CA ILE A 9 -19.98 -8.65 -4.13
C ILE A 9 -19.75 -7.69 -5.30
N VAL A 10 -19.05 -8.14 -6.35
CA VAL A 10 -18.83 -7.33 -7.56
C VAL A 10 -20.13 -6.98 -8.29
N PHE A 11 -21.20 -7.75 -8.07
CA PHE A 11 -22.51 -7.52 -8.68
C PHE A 11 -23.43 -6.66 -7.82
N LEU A 12 -23.00 -6.20 -6.63
CA LEU A 12 -23.81 -5.34 -5.78
C LEU A 12 -24.26 -4.04 -6.47
N PRO A 13 -23.40 -3.32 -7.23
CA PRO A 13 -23.85 -2.15 -7.98
C PRO A 13 -24.91 -2.49 -9.03
N SER A 14 -24.74 -3.61 -9.76
CA SER A 14 -25.73 -4.05 -10.74
C SER A 14 -27.06 -4.43 -10.11
N ALA A 15 -27.05 -5.05 -8.93
CA ALA A 15 -28.27 -5.35 -8.18
C ALA A 15 -29.03 -4.07 -7.81
N ILE A 16 -28.33 -3.03 -7.31
CA ILE A 16 -28.93 -1.72 -7.03
C ILE A 16 -29.50 -1.09 -8.29
N TYR A 17 -28.76 -1.12 -9.40
CA TYR A 17 -29.20 -0.59 -10.69
C TYR A 17 -30.50 -1.28 -11.15
N CYS A 18 -30.56 -2.61 -11.09
CA CYS A 18 -31.74 -3.39 -11.44
C CYS A 18 -32.93 -3.03 -10.55
N ILE A 19 -32.73 -2.96 -9.23
CA ILE A 19 -33.80 -2.62 -8.28
C ILE A 19 -34.34 -1.21 -8.55
N PHE A 20 -33.46 -0.23 -8.78
CA PHE A 20 -33.85 1.14 -9.07
C PHE A 20 -34.75 1.23 -10.31
N TYR A 21 -34.35 0.64 -11.43
CA TYR A 21 -35.18 0.67 -12.64
C TYR A 21 -36.40 -0.25 -12.58
N ALA A 22 -36.39 -1.30 -11.77
CA ALA A 22 -37.58 -2.10 -11.51
C ALA A 22 -38.64 -1.26 -10.79
N ILE A 23 -38.24 -0.46 -9.80
CA ILE A 23 -39.13 0.48 -9.10
C ILE A 23 -39.65 1.54 -10.06
N LEU A 24 -38.78 2.19 -10.85
CA LEU A 24 -39.23 3.19 -11.82
C LEU A 24 -40.16 2.62 -12.88
N ASN A 25 -39.97 1.36 -13.28
CA ASN A 25 -40.83 0.72 -14.27
C ASN A 25 -42.25 0.49 -13.75
N ILE A 26 -42.44 0.28 -12.44
CA ILE A 26 -43.78 0.22 -11.82
C ILE A 26 -44.50 1.55 -11.98
N SER A 27 -43.77 2.66 -11.86
CA SER A 27 -44.32 4.02 -11.95
C SER A 27 -44.51 4.53 -13.38
N GLY A 28 -43.63 4.13 -14.32
CA GLY A 28 -43.48 4.74 -15.64
C GLY A 28 -43.89 3.89 -16.85
N GLY A 29 -44.26 2.61 -16.68
CA GLY A 29 -44.97 1.79 -17.66
C GLY A 29 -44.31 1.43 -19.01
N ASN A 30 -43.17 2.00 -19.38
CA ASN A 30 -42.70 2.02 -20.78
C ASN A 30 -41.54 1.06 -21.13
N GLY A 31 -41.47 -0.11 -20.48
CA GLY A 31 -40.37 -1.05 -20.68
C GLY A 31 -39.00 -0.46 -20.30
N LEU A 32 -39.01 0.55 -19.41
CA LEU A 32 -37.83 1.28 -18.94
C LEU A 32 -36.80 0.33 -18.33
N PHE A 33 -37.28 -0.69 -17.62
CA PHE A 33 -36.43 -1.74 -17.05
C PHE A 33 -35.66 -2.50 -18.13
N LEU A 34 -36.32 -2.95 -19.19
CA LEU A 34 -35.64 -3.71 -20.25
C LEU A 34 -34.61 -2.84 -20.98
N LYS A 35 -34.96 -1.58 -21.27
CA LYS A 35 -34.05 -0.61 -21.90
C LYS A 35 -32.82 -0.36 -21.03
N SER A 36 -32.98 -0.24 -19.71
CA SER A 36 -31.85 -0.03 -18.81
C SER A 36 -30.97 -1.27 -18.66
N MET A 37 -31.55 -2.48 -18.70
CA MET A 37 -30.78 -3.72 -18.74
C MET A 37 -29.89 -3.79 -19.98
N LEU A 38 -30.44 -3.44 -21.15
CA LEU A 38 -29.66 -3.39 -22.40
C LEU A 38 -28.57 -2.31 -22.35
N ALA A 39 -28.89 -1.13 -21.83
CA ALA A 39 -27.95 -0.02 -21.72
C ALA A 39 -26.80 -0.28 -20.72
N SER A 40 -27.00 -1.19 -19.75
CA SER A 40 -26.01 -1.52 -18.72
C SER A 40 -25.14 -2.74 -19.02
N LEU A 41 -25.27 -3.35 -20.21
CA LEU A 41 -24.49 -4.55 -20.60
C LEU A 41 -22.99 -4.36 -20.45
N PHE A 42 -22.47 -3.18 -20.79
CA PHE A 42 -21.05 -2.87 -20.65
C PHE A 42 -20.58 -2.93 -19.18
N ALA A 43 -21.33 -2.31 -18.27
CA ALA A 43 -21.03 -2.35 -16.83
C ALA A 43 -21.07 -3.79 -16.30
N VAL A 44 -22.09 -4.56 -16.67
CA VAL A 44 -22.24 -5.97 -16.27
C VAL A 44 -21.08 -6.83 -16.79
N ALA A 45 -20.62 -6.60 -18.03
CA ALA A 45 -19.47 -7.30 -18.59
C ALA A 45 -18.18 -7.02 -17.79
N LEU A 46 -17.96 -5.79 -17.34
CA LEU A 46 -16.81 -5.44 -16.49
C LEU A 46 -16.89 -6.13 -15.13
N TYR A 47 -18.06 -6.15 -14.49
CA TYR A 47 -18.26 -6.86 -13.22
C TYR A 47 -18.08 -8.37 -13.38
N ALA A 48 -18.55 -8.96 -14.48
CA ALA A 48 -18.35 -10.37 -14.79
C ALA A 48 -16.86 -10.70 -15.01
N ALA A 49 -16.13 -9.88 -15.76
CA ALA A 49 -14.68 -10.05 -15.93
C ALA A 49 -13.96 -10.02 -14.58
N LYS A 50 -14.33 -9.09 -13.70
CA LYS A 50 -13.78 -9.00 -12.34
C LYS A 50 -14.19 -10.17 -11.46
N PHE A 51 -15.43 -10.66 -11.54
CA PHE A 51 -15.86 -11.87 -10.86
C PHE A 51 -14.93 -13.05 -11.15
N PHE A 52 -14.62 -13.29 -12.44
CA PHE A 52 -13.71 -14.37 -12.82
C PHE A 52 -12.27 -14.13 -12.36
N GLU A 53 -11.80 -12.89 -12.39
CA GLU A 53 -10.48 -12.54 -11.86
C GLU A 53 -10.37 -12.84 -10.36
N ILE A 54 -11.37 -12.44 -9.55
CA ILE A 54 -11.42 -12.72 -8.11
C ILE A 54 -11.53 -14.21 -7.83
N LYS A 55 -12.40 -14.91 -8.57
CA LYS A 55 -12.59 -16.37 -8.42
C LYS A 55 -11.29 -17.12 -8.73
N LYS A 56 -10.59 -16.75 -9.79
CA LYS A 56 -9.26 -17.28 -10.13
C LYS A 56 -8.25 -16.97 -9.02
N ALA A 57 -8.22 -15.73 -8.54
CA ALA A 57 -7.31 -15.29 -7.49
C ALA A 57 -7.48 -16.06 -6.16
N ILE A 58 -8.73 -16.37 -5.78
CA ILE A 58 -9.06 -17.19 -4.60
C ILE A 58 -8.63 -18.63 -4.80
N ARG A 59 -8.89 -19.22 -5.98
CA ARG A 59 -8.48 -20.59 -6.31
C ARG A 59 -6.96 -20.74 -6.26
N ASP A 60 -6.24 -19.79 -6.82
CA ASP A 60 -4.79 -19.84 -6.96
C ASP A 60 -4.07 -19.40 -5.64
N ASN A 61 -4.80 -19.23 -4.53
CA ASN A 61 -4.29 -18.74 -3.23
C ASN A 61 -3.38 -17.49 -3.35
N SER A 62 -3.69 -16.64 -4.33
CA SER A 62 -2.95 -15.41 -4.58
C SER A 62 -3.27 -14.36 -3.50
N SER A 63 -2.36 -13.39 -3.30
CA SER A 63 -2.56 -12.26 -2.38
C SER A 63 -3.60 -11.29 -2.91
N PHE A 64 -4.86 -11.69 -2.85
CA PHE A 64 -5.97 -10.84 -3.21
C PHE A 64 -6.52 -10.20 -1.93
N SER A 65 -6.40 -8.87 -1.81
CA SER A 65 -6.91 -8.13 -0.65
C SER A 65 -8.45 -8.09 -0.67
N LEU A 66 -9.04 -9.13 -0.11
CA LEU A 66 -10.47 -9.38 -0.13
C LEU A 66 -11.28 -8.24 0.51
N LYS A 67 -10.75 -7.66 1.60
CA LYS A 67 -11.32 -6.52 2.31
C LYS A 67 -11.36 -5.26 1.43
N ARG A 68 -10.26 -4.95 0.72
CA ARG A 68 -10.19 -3.77 -0.14
C ARG A 68 -11.17 -3.86 -1.31
N ASN A 69 -11.23 -5.00 -1.97
CA ASN A 69 -12.16 -5.18 -3.10
C ASN A 69 -13.62 -5.12 -2.63
N CYS A 70 -13.96 -5.75 -1.50
CA CYS A 70 -15.26 -5.63 -0.86
C CYS A 70 -15.64 -4.17 -0.59
N LEU A 71 -14.70 -3.37 -0.07
CA LEU A 71 -14.88 -1.94 0.17
C LEU A 71 -15.11 -1.16 -1.13
N VAL A 72 -14.30 -1.40 -2.17
CA VAL A 72 -14.42 -0.71 -3.47
C VAL A 72 -15.79 -0.95 -4.11
N PHE A 73 -16.25 -2.20 -4.19
CA PHE A 73 -17.56 -2.49 -4.79
C PHE A 73 -18.73 -2.02 -3.92
N SER A 74 -18.60 -2.06 -2.59
CA SER A 74 -19.59 -1.47 -1.69
C SER A 74 -19.69 0.05 -1.84
N LEU A 75 -18.56 0.75 -1.97
CA LEU A 75 -18.53 2.20 -2.18
C LEU A 75 -19.11 2.58 -3.55
N ALA A 76 -18.77 1.83 -4.60
CA ALA A 76 -19.33 2.03 -5.94
C ALA A 76 -20.85 1.83 -5.95
N ALA A 77 -21.35 0.82 -5.23
CA ALA A 77 -22.77 0.55 -5.06
C ALA A 77 -23.50 1.71 -4.35
N LEU A 78 -22.94 2.22 -3.25
CA LEU A 78 -23.50 3.36 -2.53
C LEU A 78 -23.50 4.63 -3.39
N LEU A 79 -22.40 4.93 -4.07
CA LEU A 79 -22.28 6.10 -4.92
C LEU A 79 -23.26 6.04 -6.11
N LEU A 80 -23.42 4.86 -6.71
CA LEU A 80 -24.42 4.64 -7.76
C LEU A 80 -25.84 4.94 -7.26
N LEU A 81 -26.21 4.43 -6.09
CA LEU A 81 -27.52 4.69 -5.50
C LEU A 81 -27.76 6.20 -5.30
N VAL A 82 -26.79 6.91 -4.73
CA VAL A 82 -26.90 8.35 -4.48
C VAL A 82 -27.07 9.13 -5.78
N LEU A 83 -26.30 8.79 -6.83
CA LEU A 83 -26.38 9.47 -8.12
C LEU A 83 -27.70 9.18 -8.86
N LEU A 84 -28.21 7.94 -8.79
CA LEU A 84 -29.50 7.57 -9.40
C LEU A 84 -30.67 8.26 -8.69
N VAL A 85 -30.70 8.23 -7.36
CA VAL A 85 -31.75 8.91 -6.58
C VAL A 85 -31.66 10.42 -6.76
N GLY A 86 -30.46 10.99 -6.72
CA GLY A 86 -30.24 12.43 -6.91
C GLY A 86 -30.72 12.91 -8.29
N THR A 87 -30.44 12.15 -9.35
CA THR A 87 -30.92 12.51 -10.69
C THR A 87 -32.43 12.35 -10.84
N TYR A 88 -33.03 11.33 -10.23
CA TYR A 88 -34.50 11.21 -10.18
C TYR A 88 -35.16 12.39 -9.48
N LEU A 89 -34.59 12.88 -8.37
CA LEU A 89 -35.13 14.05 -7.67
C LEU A 89 -35.00 15.34 -8.50
N LEU A 90 -33.95 15.47 -9.31
CA LEU A 90 -33.74 16.64 -10.17
C LEU A 90 -34.60 16.62 -11.44
N SER A 91 -34.86 15.45 -11.99
CA SER A 91 -35.64 15.31 -13.23
C SER A 91 -36.57 14.08 -13.16
N PRO A 92 -37.66 14.14 -12.38
CA PRO A 92 -38.52 12.99 -12.12
C PRO A 92 -39.32 12.51 -13.33
N ASN A 93 -39.56 13.41 -14.31
CA ASN A 93 -40.40 13.13 -15.47
C ASN A 93 -39.59 12.79 -16.74
N ASP A 94 -38.27 12.96 -16.73
CA ASP A 94 -37.41 12.72 -17.89
C ASP A 94 -36.79 11.32 -17.85
N ASN A 95 -37.59 10.34 -18.28
CA ASN A 95 -37.19 8.94 -18.31
C ASN A 95 -36.01 8.68 -19.25
N GLU A 96 -35.86 9.46 -20.32
CA GLU A 96 -34.77 9.28 -21.29
C GLU A 96 -33.46 9.77 -20.70
N PHE A 97 -33.46 10.96 -20.09
CA PHE A 97 -32.32 11.47 -19.35
C PHE A 97 -31.91 10.52 -18.22
N LEU A 98 -32.86 10.06 -17.41
CA LEU A 98 -32.59 9.10 -16.32
C LEU A 98 -31.95 7.82 -16.84
N LEU A 99 -32.42 7.30 -17.98
CA LEU A 99 -31.88 6.09 -18.58
C LEU A 99 -30.44 6.28 -19.08
N VAL A 100 -30.20 7.32 -19.88
CA VAL A 100 -28.88 7.62 -20.44
C VAL A 100 -27.88 7.93 -19.32
N PHE A 101 -28.25 8.82 -18.40
CA PHE A 101 -27.39 9.20 -17.28
C PHE A 101 -27.07 7.99 -16.39
N GLY A 102 -28.08 7.20 -16.02
CA GLY A 102 -27.87 6.03 -15.19
C GLY A 102 -26.96 4.99 -15.85
N ALA A 103 -27.13 4.74 -17.16
CA ALA A 103 -26.25 3.83 -17.90
C ALA A 103 -24.79 4.32 -17.95
N VAL A 104 -24.58 5.61 -18.17
CA VAL A 104 -23.25 6.25 -18.17
C VAL A 104 -22.59 6.14 -16.80
N VAL A 105 -23.31 6.51 -15.73
CA VAL A 105 -22.78 6.45 -14.36
C VAL A 105 -22.47 5.02 -13.94
N HIS A 106 -23.36 4.06 -14.25
CA HIS A 106 -23.13 2.65 -13.94
C HIS A 106 -21.88 2.12 -14.67
N SER A 107 -21.69 2.48 -15.94
CA SER A 107 -20.51 2.12 -16.73
C SER A 107 -19.23 2.75 -16.19
N ALA A 108 -19.27 4.04 -15.85
CA ALA A 108 -18.13 4.75 -15.29
C ALA A 108 -17.70 4.17 -13.93
N LEU A 109 -18.66 3.87 -13.05
CA LEU A 109 -18.39 3.26 -11.75
C LEU A 109 -17.89 1.81 -11.88
N ALA A 110 -18.39 1.05 -12.85
CA ALA A 110 -17.88 -0.29 -13.14
C ALA A 110 -16.41 -0.24 -13.59
N PHE A 111 -16.07 0.70 -14.48
CA PHE A 111 -14.70 0.92 -14.92
C PHE A 111 -13.79 1.35 -13.77
N MET A 112 -14.21 2.33 -12.97
CA MET A 112 -13.45 2.81 -11.80
C MET A 112 -13.23 1.68 -10.79
N ALA A 113 -14.27 0.95 -10.41
CA ALA A 113 -14.15 -0.19 -9.51
C ALA A 113 -13.19 -1.27 -10.08
N ALA A 114 -13.26 -1.54 -11.39
CA ALA A 114 -12.35 -2.45 -12.06
C ALA A 114 -10.88 -1.98 -12.03
N ALA A 115 -10.62 -0.67 -12.12
CA ALA A 115 -9.29 -0.09 -12.05
C ALA A 115 -8.69 -0.14 -10.63
N PHE A 116 -9.48 0.19 -9.61
CA PHE A 116 -9.03 0.20 -8.21
C PHE A 116 -8.92 -1.20 -7.58
N THR A 117 -9.47 -2.22 -8.24
CA THR A 117 -9.33 -3.63 -7.86
C THR A 117 -8.06 -4.21 -8.50
N SER A 118 -6.89 -3.68 -8.10
CA SER A 118 -5.59 -4.09 -8.64
C SER A 118 -5.05 -5.33 -7.92
N LYS A 119 -4.36 -6.25 -8.60
CA LYS A 119 -3.63 -7.33 -7.90
C LYS A 119 -2.60 -6.70 -6.97
N GLN A 120 -2.64 -7.02 -5.68
CA GLN A 120 -1.47 -6.74 -4.85
C GLN A 120 -0.37 -7.69 -5.32
N ARG A 121 0.69 -7.12 -5.89
CA ARG A 121 1.95 -7.84 -6.02
C ARG A 121 2.34 -8.25 -4.60
N LYS A 122 2.48 -9.55 -4.32
CA LYS A 122 3.14 -9.97 -3.09
C LYS A 122 4.50 -9.27 -3.11
N ALA A 123 4.87 -8.64 -2.00
CA ALA A 123 6.27 -8.30 -1.82
C ALA A 123 7.08 -9.59 -2.05
N PRO A 124 8.20 -9.52 -2.77
CA PRO A 124 9.05 -10.67 -2.96
C PRO A 124 9.37 -11.24 -1.57
N ASP A 125 9.04 -12.51 -1.34
CA ASP A 125 9.31 -13.21 -0.07
C ASP A 125 10.80 -13.53 0.06
N VAL A 126 11.54 -13.47 -1.04
CA VAL A 126 12.95 -13.85 -1.14
C VAL A 126 13.72 -12.66 -1.68
N PHE A 127 14.82 -12.36 -1.01
CA PHE A 127 15.77 -11.33 -1.38
C PHE A 127 17.16 -11.95 -1.48
N ARG A 128 17.99 -11.41 -2.36
CA ARG A 128 19.40 -11.79 -2.46
C ARG A 128 20.26 -10.65 -1.96
N ASP A 129 21.16 -10.91 -1.04
CA ASP A 129 22.23 -9.96 -0.77
C ASP A 129 23.24 -10.02 -1.91
N SER A 130 23.47 -8.89 -2.57
CA SER A 130 24.42 -8.77 -3.67
C SER A 130 25.87 -8.79 -3.23
N ALA A 131 26.17 -8.43 -1.97
CA ALA A 131 27.52 -8.45 -1.42
C ALA A 131 27.96 -9.86 -1.02
N THR A 132 27.09 -10.59 -0.31
CA THR A 132 27.41 -11.96 0.15
C THR A 132 26.91 -13.05 -0.80
N GLY A 133 26.01 -12.71 -1.73
CA GLY A 133 25.31 -13.67 -2.59
C GLY A 133 24.22 -14.47 -1.84
N GLN A 134 24.04 -14.24 -0.54
CA GLN A 134 23.16 -15.03 0.32
C GLN A 134 21.68 -14.72 0.06
N TYR A 135 20.84 -15.75 0.10
CA TYR A 135 19.39 -15.60 -0.02
C TYR A 135 18.74 -15.50 1.35
N TYR A 136 17.77 -14.62 1.48
CA TYR A 136 16.99 -14.41 2.70
C TYR A 136 15.51 -14.44 2.42
N ARG A 137 14.73 -14.96 3.37
CA ARG A 137 13.28 -14.82 3.41
C ARG A 137 12.86 -14.01 4.62
N TYR A 138 11.92 -13.09 4.41
CA TYR A 138 11.30 -12.35 5.50
C TYR A 138 10.15 -13.17 6.08
N GLU A 139 10.28 -13.62 7.32
CA GLU A 139 9.24 -14.30 8.09
C GLU A 139 8.78 -13.41 9.26
N LYS A 140 7.68 -13.79 9.93
CA LYS A 140 7.12 -12.97 11.02
C LYS A 140 8.09 -12.71 12.18
N GLU A 141 9.10 -13.57 12.35
CA GLU A 141 10.04 -13.55 13.48
C GLU A 141 11.44 -13.06 13.08
N GLY A 142 11.66 -12.72 11.81
CA GLY A 142 12.96 -12.22 11.33
C GLY A 142 13.30 -12.66 9.92
N LEU A 143 14.57 -12.49 9.57
CA LEU A 143 15.15 -12.94 8.30
C LEU A 143 15.68 -14.36 8.45
N THR A 144 15.15 -15.30 7.67
CA THR A 144 15.65 -16.67 7.59
C THR A 144 16.60 -16.80 6.40
N VAL A 145 17.76 -17.39 6.64
CA VAL A 145 18.75 -17.67 5.59
C VAL A 145 18.28 -18.87 4.77
N LEU A 146 18.32 -18.74 3.45
CA LEU A 146 17.93 -19.78 2.51
C LEU A 146 19.13 -20.29 1.72
N THR A 147 19.08 -21.57 1.36
CA THR A 147 19.96 -22.13 0.33
C THR A 147 19.51 -21.69 -1.06
N GLU A 148 20.41 -21.75 -2.04
CA GLU A 148 20.08 -21.44 -3.45
C GLU A 148 18.98 -22.34 -4.02
N ILE A 149 18.97 -23.62 -3.63
CA ILE A 149 17.94 -24.58 -4.06
C ILE A 149 16.56 -24.15 -3.54
N GLU A 150 16.48 -23.77 -2.26
CA GLU A 150 15.24 -23.29 -1.65
C GLU A 150 14.80 -21.97 -2.28
N ALA A 151 15.71 -21.01 -2.45
CA ALA A 151 15.43 -19.72 -3.08
C ALA A 151 14.87 -19.88 -4.51
N ASN A 152 15.50 -20.76 -5.32
CA ASN A 152 15.06 -21.06 -6.68
C ASN A 152 13.73 -21.81 -6.71
N SER A 153 13.49 -22.74 -5.79
CA SER A 153 12.19 -23.43 -5.67
C SER A 153 11.04 -22.45 -5.37
N ILE A 154 11.32 -21.42 -4.56
CA ILE A 154 10.36 -20.36 -4.23
C ILE A 154 10.17 -19.43 -5.43
N ALA A 155 11.24 -19.06 -6.13
CA ALA A 155 11.17 -18.22 -7.32
C ALA A 155 10.33 -18.88 -8.43
N VAL A 156 10.56 -20.18 -8.69
CA VAL A 156 9.81 -20.97 -9.67
C VAL A 156 8.35 -21.13 -9.24
N SER A 157 8.09 -21.53 -7.99
CA SER A 157 6.70 -21.70 -7.51
C SER A 157 5.88 -20.42 -7.52
N ARG A 158 6.53 -19.25 -7.42
CA ARG A 158 5.88 -17.94 -7.43
C ARG A 158 5.98 -17.18 -8.75
N ASN A 159 6.58 -17.79 -9.77
CA ASN A 159 6.75 -17.20 -11.09
C ASN A 159 7.48 -15.83 -11.03
N ILE A 160 8.51 -15.75 -10.18
CA ILE A 160 9.35 -14.55 -10.00
C ILE A 160 10.42 -14.58 -11.11
N SER A 161 10.39 -13.59 -12.01
CA SER A 161 11.34 -13.51 -13.14
C SER A 161 12.79 -13.20 -12.72
N SER A 162 12.96 -12.57 -11.56
CA SER A 162 14.26 -12.20 -11.00
C SER A 162 14.13 -12.00 -9.49
N ILE A 163 14.98 -12.66 -8.70
CA ILE A 163 15.03 -12.43 -7.26
C ILE A 163 15.62 -11.03 -7.03
N PRO A 164 14.89 -10.12 -6.37
CA PRO A 164 15.38 -8.78 -6.11
C PRO A 164 16.60 -8.84 -5.20
N SER A 165 17.67 -8.15 -5.62
CA SER A 165 18.88 -8.03 -4.84
C SER A 165 18.89 -6.73 -4.03
N PHE A 166 19.46 -6.78 -2.82
CA PHE A 166 19.82 -5.60 -2.05
C PHE A 166 21.33 -5.58 -1.82
N SER A 167 21.92 -4.39 -1.70
CA SER A 167 23.32 -4.20 -1.27
C SER A 167 23.29 -3.30 -0.05
N LEU A 168 23.92 -3.72 1.06
CA LEU A 168 24.08 -2.81 2.19
C LEU A 168 25.03 -1.64 1.87
N GLU A 169 25.83 -1.76 0.80
CA GLU A 169 26.83 -0.76 0.39
C GLU A 169 26.24 0.61 0.03
N ASN A 170 24.93 0.69 -0.27
CA ASN A 170 24.25 1.95 -0.62
C ASN A 170 23.07 2.30 0.30
N THR A 171 22.77 1.47 1.29
CA THR A 171 21.90 1.91 2.38
C THR A 171 22.77 2.67 3.36
N ASN A 172 22.80 4.00 3.18
CA ASN A 172 22.82 4.91 4.32
C ASN A 172 21.61 4.53 5.17
N LEU A 173 21.78 3.51 6.00
CA LEU A 173 21.02 3.37 7.23
C LEU A 173 21.26 4.69 7.92
N ILE A 174 20.30 5.59 7.79
CA ILE A 174 20.04 6.63 8.76
C ILE A 174 19.67 5.85 10.03
N SER A 175 20.70 5.27 10.65
CA SER A 175 20.74 5.10 12.07
C SER A 175 20.38 6.49 12.57
N ASN A 176 19.27 6.60 13.28
CA ASN A 176 18.91 7.77 14.06
C ASN A 176 19.90 7.97 15.23
N SER A 177 21.18 7.65 15.05
CA SER A 177 22.26 8.44 15.60
C SER A 177 22.22 9.78 14.89
N TYR A 178 22.11 10.87 15.66
CA TYR A 178 22.32 12.23 15.20
C TYR A 178 23.70 12.37 14.54
N GLY A 179 23.81 11.93 13.29
CA GLY A 179 24.96 12.08 12.42
C GLY A 179 24.78 13.39 11.69
N VAL A 180 25.21 14.47 12.36
CA VAL A 180 25.53 15.73 11.68
C VAL A 180 26.52 15.37 10.57
N GLY A 181 26.13 15.69 9.33
CA GLY A 181 26.97 15.43 8.17
C GLY A 181 28.33 16.10 8.31
N GLY A 182 29.39 15.37 7.94
CA GLY A 182 30.67 15.95 7.53
C GLY A 182 31.52 16.64 8.60
N GLU A 183 31.07 16.77 9.84
CA GLU A 183 31.88 17.30 10.94
C GLU A 183 32.33 16.13 11.81
N ASN A 184 33.65 16.00 12.00
CA ASN A 184 34.22 15.06 12.96
C ASN A 184 33.62 15.35 14.35
N ILE A 185 32.57 14.60 14.72
CA ILE A 185 31.97 14.68 16.06
C ILE A 185 33.07 14.30 17.04
N SER A 186 33.64 15.32 17.67
CA SER A 186 34.70 15.17 18.63
C SER A 186 34.05 14.79 19.96
N ILE A 187 34.45 13.67 20.57
CA ILE A 187 33.92 13.21 21.86
C ILE A 187 34.95 13.54 22.93
N ASN A 188 34.54 14.23 24.00
CA ASN A 188 35.42 14.54 25.12
C ASN A 188 35.90 13.21 25.76
N PRO A 189 37.21 12.93 25.76
CA PRO A 189 37.71 11.64 26.27
C PRO A 189 37.50 11.45 27.77
N SER A 190 37.34 12.54 28.54
CA SER A 190 37.19 12.48 30.00
C SER A 190 35.74 12.39 30.49
N SER A 191 34.77 12.80 29.68
CA SER A 191 33.33 12.73 30.01
C SER A 191 32.55 11.76 29.13
N GLY A 192 33.08 11.37 27.96
CA GLY A 192 32.39 10.56 26.97
C GLY A 192 31.25 11.29 26.24
N LEU A 193 31.17 12.61 26.40
CA LEU A 193 30.10 13.45 25.86
C LEU A 193 30.53 14.14 24.55
N PRO A 194 29.59 14.38 23.62
CA PRO A 194 29.89 15.05 22.36
C PRO A 194 30.24 16.52 22.59
N MET A 195 31.24 16.99 21.84
CA MET A 195 31.70 18.37 21.83
C MET A 195 30.90 19.22 20.85
N ASN A 196 30.53 20.42 21.26
CA ASN A 196 29.99 21.47 20.39
C ASN A 196 31.13 22.42 19.96
N GLY A 197 31.48 22.44 18.68
CA GLY A 197 32.61 23.22 18.14
C GLY A 197 33.95 22.46 18.05
N GLY A 198 33.93 21.13 18.09
CA GLY A 198 35.14 20.28 17.96
C GLY A 198 35.99 20.22 19.23
N ILE A 199 37.25 19.81 19.12
CA ILE A 199 38.20 19.66 20.24
C ILE A 199 38.40 20.97 21.04
N SER A 200 38.28 22.13 20.39
CA SER A 200 38.38 23.44 21.06
C SER A 200 37.05 23.96 21.61
N GLY A 201 35.98 23.18 21.48
CA GLY A 201 34.65 23.51 21.95
C GLY A 201 34.40 23.13 23.41
N LEU A 202 33.12 23.08 23.79
CA LEU A 202 32.66 22.55 25.08
C LEU A 202 31.75 21.36 24.85
N ASP A 203 31.81 20.36 25.73
CA ASP A 203 30.83 19.28 25.74
C ASP A 203 29.45 19.75 26.21
N VAL A 204 28.43 18.89 26.10
CA VAL A 204 27.04 19.22 26.49
C VAL A 204 26.87 19.56 27.98
N ASN A 205 27.86 19.25 28.81
CA ASN A 205 27.88 19.60 30.23
C ASN A 205 28.76 20.83 30.52
N GLY A 206 29.32 21.46 29.49
CA GLY A 206 30.16 22.66 29.59
C GLY A 206 31.62 22.37 29.94
N ASN A 207 32.08 21.11 29.88
CA ASN A 207 33.49 20.80 30.10
C ASN A 207 34.29 21.04 28.80
N SER A 208 35.51 21.55 28.94
CA SER A 208 36.46 21.61 27.83
C SER A 208 37.08 20.24 27.55
N TRP A 209 37.70 20.09 26.38
CA TRP A 209 38.28 18.81 25.96
C TRP A 209 39.26 18.24 26.98
N GLY A 210 39.04 16.96 27.31
CA GLY A 210 39.88 16.24 28.25
C GLY A 210 39.59 16.55 29.71
N THR A 211 38.53 17.32 30.02
CA THR A 211 38.15 17.65 31.41
C THR A 211 36.77 17.10 31.78
N ASN A 212 36.54 16.89 33.07
CA ASN A 212 35.25 16.49 33.62
C ASN A 212 35.09 17.07 35.04
N PHE A 213 34.06 17.89 35.24
CA PHE A 213 33.77 18.52 36.53
C PHE A 213 33.62 17.52 37.70
N ASN A 214 33.13 16.31 37.41
CA ASN A 214 32.93 15.27 38.43
C ASN A 214 34.18 14.45 38.74
N ASP A 215 35.28 14.66 37.99
CA ASP A 215 36.56 13.99 38.22
C ASP A 215 37.71 15.01 38.22
N PRO A 216 38.09 15.56 39.40
CA PRO A 216 39.15 16.55 39.50
C PRO A 216 40.54 16.03 39.09
N SER A 217 40.73 14.71 38.95
CA SER A 217 41.97 14.12 38.42
C SER A 217 42.10 14.30 36.90
N SER A 218 40.98 14.55 36.21
CA SER A 218 40.90 14.76 34.77
C SER A 218 41.05 16.22 34.34
N ASN A 219 41.32 17.16 35.26
CA ASN A 219 41.44 18.59 34.95
C ASN A 219 42.80 18.97 34.33
N ASN A 220 43.21 18.28 33.27
CA ASN A 220 44.28 18.73 32.39
C ASN A 220 43.67 19.25 31.09
N PRO A 221 43.53 20.58 30.93
CA PRO A 221 42.97 21.14 29.71
C PRO A 221 43.82 20.76 28.50
N TYR A 222 43.17 20.68 27.34
CA TYR A 222 43.82 20.39 26.07
C TYR A 222 45.04 21.29 25.82
N ASP A 223 46.21 20.67 25.65
CA ASP A 223 47.46 21.32 25.25
C ASP A 223 47.78 21.01 23.77
N PRO A 224 47.67 21.98 22.86
CA PRO A 224 47.89 21.75 21.43
C PRO A 224 49.33 21.35 21.08
N ASN A 225 50.30 21.50 22.00
CA ASN A 225 51.70 21.10 21.78
C ASN A 225 52.00 19.68 22.26
N ARG A 226 51.05 18.99 22.89
CA ARG A 226 51.30 17.72 23.59
C ARG A 226 51.11 16.46 22.75
N GLY A 227 50.61 16.60 21.50
CA GLY A 227 50.42 15.51 20.55
C GLY A 227 49.58 14.35 21.12
N TYR A 228 48.26 14.53 21.12
CA TYR A 228 47.28 13.52 21.58
C TYR A 228 46.85 12.57 20.47
#